data_AF-A0A934SW98-F1
#
_entry.id   AF-A0A934SW98-F1
#
_cell.length_a   1.000
_cell.length_b   1.000
_cell.length_c   1.000
_cell.angle_alpha   90.00
_cell.angle_beta   90.00
_cell.angle_gamma   90.00
#
_symmetry.space_group_name_H-M   'P 1'
#
loop_
_entity.id
_entity.type
_entity.pdbx_description
1 polymer ?
#
loop_
_entity_poly.entity_id
_entity_poly.type
_entity_poly.pdbx_seq_one_letter_code
_entity_poly.pdbx_strand_id
1 'polypeptide(L)'
;MARPLMHYTIAQLTERFAEAKTDAKKLKELAEELQHRRVPSAVALLGKVQKALKAPPASGAAAARSADVPKTVPTKQPDLWGESERLSQQEKAEPTTAESKSSRPGFAQKSSIGSASPANAAADKDATVPLSITIDEAYKLLKATPSSTWEAIEQNRRQLVQQSHPDRIALLSPKQGLDFQAEARRINAAYAVLCRFRLGAP
;
A
#
# COMPACT_ATOMS: atom_id res chain seq x y z
N MET A 1 -17.56 -20.89 15.61
CA MET A 1 -16.28 -20.49 16.23
C MET A 1 -16.13 -19.00 16.12
N ALA A 2 -16.13 -18.28 17.23
CA ALA A 2 -15.90 -16.83 17.22
C ALA A 2 -14.48 -16.55 16.74
N ARG A 3 -14.30 -15.53 15.90
CA ARG A 3 -12.99 -15.08 15.40
C ARG A 3 -12.59 -13.79 16.11
N PRO A 4 -12.12 -13.87 17.37
CA PRO A 4 -11.90 -12.69 18.22
C PRO A 4 -10.80 -11.77 17.66
N LEU A 5 -9.95 -12.30 16.77
CA LEU A 5 -8.80 -11.57 16.23
C LEU A 5 -9.08 -10.85 14.89
N MET A 6 -10.31 -10.91 14.37
CA MET A 6 -10.69 -10.27 13.09
C MET A 6 -10.46 -8.75 13.07
N HIS A 7 -10.64 -8.09 14.21
CA HIS A 7 -10.53 -6.64 14.32
C HIS A 7 -9.08 -6.14 14.37
N TYR A 8 -8.09 -7.02 14.52
CA TYR A 8 -6.68 -6.60 14.58
C TYR A 8 -6.07 -6.47 13.19
N THR A 9 -5.22 -5.46 13.03
CA THR A 9 -4.37 -5.27 11.86
C THR A 9 -3.19 -6.25 11.89
N ILE A 10 -2.52 -6.42 10.74
CA ILE A 10 -1.36 -7.32 10.64
C ILE A 10 -0.22 -6.90 11.59
N ALA A 11 -0.04 -5.58 11.80
CA ALA A 11 0.92 -5.04 12.77
C ALA A 11 0.59 -5.50 14.20
N GLN A 12 -0.68 -5.39 14.60
CA GLN A 12 -1.16 -5.82 15.93
C GLN A 12 -1.07 -7.34 16.11
N LEU A 13 -1.32 -8.13 15.06
CA LEU A 13 -1.13 -9.59 15.10
C LEU A 13 0.35 -9.97 15.28
N THR A 14 1.26 -9.18 14.70
CA THR A 14 2.71 -9.37 14.85
C THR A 14 3.19 -9.03 16.27
N GLU A 15 2.65 -7.96 16.86
CA GLU A 15 2.90 -7.58 18.25
C GLU A 15 2.39 -8.65 19.22
N ARG A 16 1.15 -9.13 19.03
CA ARG A 16 0.61 -10.25 19.81
C ARG A 16 1.41 -11.53 19.66
N PHE A 17 1.94 -11.82 18.46
CA PHE A 17 2.88 -12.93 18.31
C PHE A 17 4.14 -12.72 19.14
N ALA A 18 4.68 -11.50 19.21
CA ALA A 18 5.86 -11.19 20.01
C ALA A 18 5.63 -11.38 21.51
N GLU A 19 4.44 -11.01 22.00
CA GLU A 19 4.02 -11.20 23.39
C GLU A 19 3.68 -12.65 23.73
N ALA A 20 3.10 -13.38 22.77
CA ALA A 20 2.56 -14.71 22.97
C ALA A 20 3.47 -15.86 22.49
N LYS A 21 4.75 -15.60 22.22
CA LYS A 21 5.71 -16.63 21.75
C LYS A 21 5.80 -17.85 22.67
N THR A 22 5.52 -17.67 23.95
CA THR A 22 5.57 -18.69 24.99
C THR A 22 4.22 -19.36 25.25
N ASP A 23 3.12 -18.81 24.72
CA ASP A 23 1.76 -19.28 24.96
C ASP A 23 1.22 -20.05 23.75
N ALA A 24 1.26 -21.38 23.85
CA ALA A 24 0.82 -22.27 22.79
C ALA A 24 -0.67 -22.10 22.44
N LYS A 25 -1.53 -21.63 23.35
CA LYS A 25 -2.97 -21.42 23.05
C LYS A 25 -3.15 -20.20 22.16
N LYS A 26 -2.50 -19.08 22.52
CA LYS A 26 -2.52 -17.84 21.72
C LYS A 26 -1.86 -18.03 20.34
N LEU A 27 -0.82 -18.86 20.25
CA LEU A 27 -0.21 -19.21 18.96
C LEU A 27 -1.17 -19.98 18.03
N LYS A 28 -2.02 -20.87 18.58
CA LYS A 28 -3.04 -21.57 17.78
C LYS A 28 -4.12 -20.61 17.27
N GLU A 29 -4.63 -19.73 18.14
CA GLU A 29 -5.61 -18.70 17.73
C GLU A 29 -5.06 -17.78 16.64
N LEU A 30 -3.78 -17.39 16.74
CA LEU A 30 -3.10 -16.61 15.70
C LEU A 30 -2.95 -17.40 14.39
N ALA A 31 -2.63 -18.69 14.45
CA ALA A 31 -2.50 -19.52 13.26
C ALA A 31 -3.84 -19.67 12.51
N GLU A 32 -4.94 -19.92 13.23
CA GLU A 32 -6.28 -20.02 12.66
C GLU A 32 -6.69 -18.70 11.99
N GLU A 33 -6.47 -17.57 12.65
CA GLU A 33 -6.82 -16.26 12.08
C GLU A 33 -5.96 -15.92 10.85
N LEU A 34 -4.64 -16.19 10.90
CA LEU A 34 -3.74 -15.92 9.79
C LEU A 34 -3.98 -16.84 8.58
N GLN A 35 -4.47 -18.06 8.79
CA GLN A 35 -4.83 -18.99 7.71
C GLN A 35 -5.94 -18.43 6.81
N HIS A 36 -6.83 -17.62 7.38
CA HIS A 36 -7.92 -16.98 6.66
C HIS A 36 -7.52 -15.64 6.02
N ARG A 37 -6.31 -15.11 6.31
CA ARG A 37 -5.80 -13.85 5.75
C ARG A 37 -4.70 -14.14 4.74
N ARG A 38 -5.04 -14.15 3.45
CA ARG A 38 -4.07 -14.38 2.35
C ARG A 38 -3.34 -13.11 1.91
N VAL A 39 -2.77 -12.38 2.86
CA VAL A 39 -1.91 -11.21 2.58
C VAL A 39 -0.44 -11.64 2.75
N PRO A 40 0.50 -11.22 1.89
CA PRO A 40 1.90 -11.69 1.95
C PRO A 40 2.54 -11.57 3.34
N SER A 41 2.29 -10.47 4.06
CA SER A 41 2.78 -10.26 5.42
C SER A 41 2.18 -11.24 6.44
N ALA A 42 0.88 -11.56 6.31
CA ALA A 42 0.20 -12.53 7.18
C ALA A 42 0.70 -13.96 6.94
N VAL A 43 0.99 -14.32 5.68
CA VAL A 43 1.59 -15.62 5.32
C VAL A 43 3.00 -15.76 5.92
N ALA A 44 3.81 -14.69 5.85
CA ALA A 44 5.12 -14.68 6.49
C ALA A 44 5.03 -14.83 8.02
N LEU A 45 4.01 -14.21 8.65
CA LEU A 45 3.76 -14.36 10.08
C LEU A 45 3.27 -15.76 10.45
N LEU A 46 2.40 -16.36 9.64
CA LEU A 46 1.89 -17.73 9.83
C LEU A 46 3.04 -18.74 9.83
N GLY A 47 4.01 -18.60 8.92
CA GLY A 47 5.22 -19.42 8.91
C GLY A 47 6.03 -19.31 10.22
N LYS A 48 6.13 -18.10 10.80
CA LYS A 48 6.79 -17.88 12.09
C LYS A 48 6.02 -18.51 13.26
N VAL A 49 4.69 -18.38 13.26
CA VAL A 49 3.81 -18.98 14.27
C VAL A 49 3.88 -20.51 14.23
N GLN A 50 3.79 -21.11 13.04
CA GLN A 50 3.92 -22.56 12.86
C GLN A 50 5.31 -23.07 13.28
N LYS A 51 6.37 -22.30 12.98
CA LYS A 51 7.72 -22.62 13.45
C LYS A 51 7.83 -22.55 14.98
N ALA A 52 7.20 -21.58 15.63
CA ALA A 52 7.16 -21.46 17.08
C ALA A 52 6.33 -22.59 17.74
N LEU A 53 5.25 -23.03 17.11
CA LEU A 53 4.45 -24.17 17.57
C LEU A 53 5.15 -25.52 17.42
N LYS A 54 5.97 -25.68 16.36
CA LYS A 54 6.72 -26.91 16.10
C LYS A 54 8.05 -26.98 16.86
N ALA A 55 8.59 -25.83 17.29
CA ALA A 55 9.77 -25.78 18.14
C ALA A 55 9.38 -26.08 19.60
N PRO A 56 10.14 -26.93 20.32
CA PRO A 56 9.93 -27.10 21.75
C PRO A 56 10.19 -25.78 22.49
N PRO A 57 9.47 -25.49 23.61
CA PRO A 57 9.62 -24.25 24.35
C PRO A 57 10.95 -24.21 25.11
N ALA A 58 12.03 -23.83 24.43
CA ALA A 58 13.29 -23.48 25.05
C ALA A 58 13.39 -21.94 25.12
N SER A 59 13.22 -21.45 26.36
CA SER A 59 13.89 -20.33 27.02
C SER A 59 14.65 -19.31 26.16
N GLY A 60 14.41 -18.03 26.43
CA GLY A 60 14.96 -16.90 25.67
C GLY A 60 16.48 -16.65 25.78
N ALA A 61 16.92 -15.78 24.86
CA ALA A 61 18.04 -14.84 24.91
C ALA A 61 19.45 -15.30 25.35
N ALA A 62 20.36 -15.44 24.38
CA ALA A 62 21.78 -14.99 24.40
C ALA A 62 22.37 -15.30 23.00
N ALA A 63 22.70 -14.33 22.16
CA ALA A 63 23.93 -13.52 22.17
C ALA A 63 25.22 -14.34 21.97
N ALA A 64 25.85 -14.07 20.82
CA ALA A 64 27.29 -13.97 20.56
C ALA A 64 28.12 -15.25 20.30
N ARG A 65 28.63 -15.28 19.04
CA ARG A 65 30.03 -15.56 18.63
C ARG A 65 30.49 -17.02 18.75
N SER A 66 31.14 -17.66 17.79
CA SER A 66 32.07 -17.21 16.74
C SER A 66 32.12 -18.21 15.58
N ALA A 67 32.60 -17.70 14.44
CA ALA A 67 33.45 -18.37 13.46
C ALA A 67 33.06 -19.76 12.94
N ASP A 68 32.67 -19.84 11.67
CA ASP A 68 33.59 -20.39 10.67
C ASP A 68 33.18 -19.92 9.26
N VAL A 69 34.15 -19.37 8.53
CA VAL A 69 34.07 -19.10 7.09
C VAL A 69 34.65 -20.33 6.40
N PRO A 70 33.93 -20.92 5.46
CA PRO A 70 34.59 -21.23 4.20
C PRO A 70 33.84 -20.62 3.01
N LYS A 71 34.68 -20.05 2.16
CA LYS A 71 34.43 -19.34 0.92
C LYS A 71 34.15 -20.36 -0.18
N THR A 72 32.93 -20.45 -0.70
CA THR A 72 32.67 -21.07 -2.02
C THR A 72 31.52 -20.36 -2.76
N VAL A 73 31.92 -19.60 -3.79
CA VAL A 73 31.33 -19.38 -5.12
C VAL A 73 29.79 -19.21 -5.26
N PRO A 74 29.32 -18.09 -5.84
CA PRO A 74 27.91 -17.90 -6.17
C PRO A 74 27.53 -18.74 -7.41
N THR A 75 26.72 -19.77 -7.21
CA THR A 75 26.06 -20.49 -8.30
C THR A 75 24.91 -19.64 -8.84
N LYS A 76 25.06 -19.29 -10.13
CA LYS A 76 24.07 -18.66 -11.02
C LYS A 76 22.68 -19.28 -10.82
N GLN A 77 21.68 -18.45 -10.52
CA GLN A 77 20.31 -18.77 -10.92
C GLN A 77 20.11 -18.26 -12.35
N PRO A 78 19.46 -19.04 -13.23
CA PRO A 78 19.26 -18.66 -14.62
C PRO A 78 18.21 -17.55 -14.70
N ASP A 79 18.62 -16.44 -15.30
CA ASP A 79 17.75 -15.46 -15.93
C ASP A 79 16.89 -16.21 -16.96
N LEU A 80 15.63 -16.41 -16.61
CA LEU A 80 14.59 -16.90 -17.49
C LEU A 80 13.61 -15.74 -17.59
N TRP A 81 13.53 -15.16 -18.80
CA TRP A 81 12.59 -14.11 -19.25
C TRP A 81 12.96 -12.68 -18.80
N GLY A 82 13.51 -11.81 -19.63
CA GLY A 82 13.68 -11.87 -21.08
C GLY A 82 14.43 -10.64 -21.60
N GLU A 83 15.06 -10.86 -22.75
CA GLU A 83 15.73 -9.89 -23.59
C GLU A 83 14.83 -8.73 -24.05
N SER A 84 15.47 -7.62 -24.43
CA SER A 84 14.97 -6.33 -24.97
C SER A 84 15.18 -5.21 -23.93
N GLU A 85 16.13 -4.28 -24.04
CA GLU A 85 16.84 -3.75 -25.19
C GLU A 85 18.27 -3.37 -24.75
N ARG A 86 19.26 -3.98 -25.38
CA ARG A 86 20.65 -3.51 -25.40
C ARG A 86 20.98 -3.07 -26.81
N LEU A 87 20.46 -1.92 -27.24
CA LEU A 87 20.96 -1.20 -28.41
C LEU A 87 20.85 0.30 -28.16
N SER A 88 21.86 0.86 -27.49
CA SER A 88 22.51 2.11 -27.89
C SER A 88 23.73 2.36 -26.99
N GLN A 89 24.81 1.65 -27.33
CA GLN A 89 26.15 2.28 -27.35
C GLN A 89 26.04 3.52 -28.27
N GLN A 90 26.75 4.63 -28.12
CA GLN A 90 28.10 4.80 -27.63
C GLN A 90 28.40 6.31 -27.51
N GLU A 91 29.27 6.64 -26.56
CA GLU A 91 30.24 7.76 -26.59
C GLU A 91 29.75 9.21 -26.71
N LYS A 92 30.10 10.04 -25.71
CA LYS A 92 31.27 10.94 -25.83
C LYS A 92 31.63 11.65 -24.51
N ALA A 93 32.90 11.43 -24.12
CA ALA A 93 33.81 12.30 -23.35
C ALA A 93 33.56 12.65 -21.85
N GLU A 94 34.49 12.13 -21.03
CA GLU A 94 35.09 12.64 -19.77
C GLU A 94 35.67 14.09 -19.86
N PRO A 95 36.35 14.67 -18.84
CA PRO A 95 36.28 14.51 -17.36
C PRO A 95 36.33 15.86 -16.59
N THR A 96 35.87 15.95 -15.34
CA THR A 96 36.50 16.83 -14.33
C THR A 96 36.07 16.55 -12.88
N THR A 97 37.08 16.18 -12.07
CA THR A 97 37.54 16.77 -10.80
C THR A 97 36.58 17.02 -9.61
N ALA A 98 37.11 16.62 -8.44
CA ALA A 98 36.88 17.10 -7.06
C ALA A 98 35.83 16.41 -6.16
N GLU A 99 36.30 15.41 -5.42
CA GLU A 99 36.50 15.44 -3.95
C GLU A 99 35.61 16.38 -3.10
N SER A 100 34.78 15.84 -2.21
CA SER A 100 34.81 16.18 -0.76
C SER A 100 33.72 15.47 0.08
N LYS A 101 34.20 14.64 1.01
CA LYS A 101 33.91 14.58 2.46
C LYS A 101 32.47 14.81 2.96
N SER A 102 31.94 13.75 3.58
CA SER A 102 31.56 13.68 5.01
C SER A 102 30.97 14.93 5.65
N SER A 103 29.68 14.86 6.03
CA SER A 103 29.27 15.02 7.45
C SER A 103 27.80 14.65 7.66
N ARG A 104 27.60 13.80 8.68
CA ARG A 104 26.34 13.46 9.34
C ARG A 104 26.20 14.40 10.55
N PRO A 105 24.98 14.81 10.91
CA PRO A 105 24.47 14.49 12.25
C PRO A 105 23.01 14.02 12.13
N GLY A 106 22.44 13.14 12.95
CA GLY A 106 22.70 12.87 14.36
C GLY A 106 21.71 13.65 15.23
N PHE A 107 20.91 12.94 16.04
CA PHE A 107 19.90 13.38 17.05
C PHE A 107 18.46 13.60 16.52
N ALA A 108 17.49 12.70 16.74
CA ALA A 108 16.87 12.22 18.00
C ALA A 108 16.09 13.34 18.71
N GLN A 109 14.75 13.34 18.73
CA GLN A 109 13.84 12.84 19.80
C GLN A 109 12.51 13.60 19.58
N LYS A 110 11.29 13.26 20.00
CA LYS A 110 10.68 12.19 20.81
C LYS A 110 9.15 12.33 20.58
N SER A 111 8.48 11.21 20.76
CA SER A 111 7.07 10.97 21.07
C SER A 111 6.25 12.13 21.65
N SER A 112 4.97 12.22 21.24
CA SER A 112 3.84 12.29 22.17
C SER A 112 2.54 11.91 21.48
N ILE A 113 1.92 10.88 22.03
CA ILE A 113 0.57 10.39 21.75
C ILE A 113 -0.41 11.41 22.32
N GLY A 114 -1.36 11.83 21.50
CA GLY A 114 -2.55 12.57 21.92
C GLY A 114 -3.75 12.01 21.18
N SER A 115 -4.44 11.07 21.81
CA SER A 115 -5.80 10.68 21.46
C SER A 115 -6.70 11.92 21.36
N ALA A 116 -7.39 12.08 20.23
CA ALA A 116 -8.73 12.66 20.18
C ALA A 116 -9.34 12.41 18.79
N SER A 117 -10.18 11.38 18.69
CA SER A 117 -11.49 11.57 18.06
C SER A 117 -12.46 11.71 19.24
N PRO A 118 -13.41 12.66 19.25
CA PRO A 118 -14.45 12.70 18.23
C PRO A 118 -14.88 14.12 17.78
N ALA A 119 -15.63 14.16 16.67
CA ALA A 119 -16.66 15.15 16.33
C ALA A 119 -16.32 16.66 16.36
N ASN A 120 -16.06 17.22 15.18
CA ASN A 120 -16.55 18.54 14.75
C ASN A 120 -16.61 18.46 13.21
N ALA A 121 -17.77 18.37 12.55
CA ALA A 121 -18.83 19.37 12.48
C ALA A 121 -18.31 20.78 12.14
N ALA A 122 -17.59 20.88 11.03
CA ALA A 122 -17.56 22.09 10.20
C ALA A 122 -17.63 21.56 8.75
N ALA A 123 -18.79 21.51 8.10
CA ALA A 123 -19.54 22.66 7.61
C ALA A 123 -18.67 23.62 6.78
N ASP A 124 -17.78 23.09 5.93
CA ASP A 124 -17.34 23.83 4.75
C ASP A 124 -18.43 23.76 3.67
N LYS A 125 -19.32 24.75 3.78
CA LYS A 125 -20.18 25.20 2.70
C LYS A 125 -19.30 25.89 1.65
N ASP A 126 -18.70 25.15 0.73
CA ASP A 126 -18.43 25.67 -0.61
C ASP A 126 -18.03 24.55 -1.58
N ALA A 127 -19.05 23.95 -2.20
CA ALA A 127 -18.91 23.35 -3.52
C ALA A 127 -20.32 23.10 -4.04
N THR A 128 -20.86 24.10 -4.75
CA THR A 128 -21.91 23.89 -5.75
C THR A 128 -21.35 22.94 -6.81
N VAL A 129 -21.33 21.64 -6.52
CA VAL A 129 -21.26 20.59 -7.52
C VAL A 129 -22.69 20.47 -8.04
N PRO A 130 -22.95 20.65 -9.34
CA PRO A 130 -24.31 20.63 -9.85
C PRO A 130 -25.00 19.34 -9.45
N LEU A 131 -26.11 19.54 -8.74
CA LEU A 131 -27.08 18.54 -8.36
C LEU A 131 -27.49 17.79 -9.64
N SER A 132 -27.45 16.46 -9.58
CA SER A 132 -27.99 15.54 -10.60
C SER A 132 -27.11 15.31 -11.84
N ILE A 133 -25.87 14.85 -11.66
CA ILE A 133 -25.14 14.17 -12.75
C ILE A 133 -26.03 13.03 -13.26
N THR A 134 -26.49 13.15 -14.50
CA THR A 134 -27.30 12.12 -15.15
C THR A 134 -26.44 10.90 -15.49
N ILE A 135 -27.07 9.73 -15.71
CA ILE A 135 -26.34 8.50 -16.06
C ILE A 135 -25.53 8.71 -17.36
N ASP A 136 -26.11 9.37 -18.36
CA ASP A 136 -25.43 9.69 -19.61
C ASP A 136 -24.23 10.61 -19.42
N GLU A 137 -24.34 11.62 -18.56
CA GLU A 137 -23.21 12.49 -18.21
C GLU A 137 -22.12 11.72 -17.46
N ALA A 138 -22.50 10.77 -16.60
CA ALA A 138 -21.53 9.94 -15.89
C ALA A 138 -20.70 9.08 -16.85
N TYR A 139 -21.32 8.48 -17.87
CA TYR A 139 -20.62 7.75 -18.92
C TYR A 139 -19.67 8.65 -19.72
N LYS A 140 -20.11 9.85 -20.08
CA LYS A 140 -19.28 10.85 -20.77
C LYS A 140 -18.05 11.26 -19.94
N LEU A 141 -18.24 11.54 -18.64
CA LEU A 141 -17.14 11.91 -17.73
C LEU A 141 -16.13 10.78 -17.54
N LEU A 142 -16.60 9.53 -17.48
CA LEU A 142 -15.74 8.35 -17.36
C LEU A 142 -15.14 7.91 -18.71
N LYS A 143 -15.43 8.64 -19.79
CA LYS A 143 -15.02 8.30 -21.17
C LYS A 143 -15.35 6.84 -21.50
N ALA A 144 -16.50 6.38 -21.02
CA ALA A 144 -16.95 5.01 -21.15
C ALA A 144 -18.28 4.99 -21.91
N THR A 145 -18.56 3.87 -22.56
CA THR A 145 -19.86 3.63 -23.21
C THR A 145 -20.78 2.86 -22.25
N PRO A 146 -22.11 2.95 -22.41
CA PRO A 146 -23.05 2.10 -21.68
C PRO A 146 -22.83 0.60 -21.92
N SER A 147 -22.19 0.25 -23.05
CA SER A 147 -21.78 -1.12 -23.39
C SER A 147 -20.43 -1.55 -22.80
N SER A 148 -19.68 -0.63 -22.19
CA SER A 148 -18.38 -0.93 -21.59
C SER A 148 -18.55 -1.86 -20.39
N THR A 149 -17.62 -2.80 -20.22
CA THR A 149 -17.60 -3.64 -19.02
C THR A 149 -17.33 -2.79 -17.78
N TRP A 150 -17.80 -3.26 -16.62
CA TRP A 150 -17.56 -2.56 -15.36
C TRP A 150 -16.08 -2.39 -15.04
N GLU A 151 -15.26 -3.37 -15.42
CA GLU A 151 -13.80 -3.32 -15.26
C GLU A 151 -13.19 -2.18 -16.08
N ALA A 152 -13.64 -1.98 -17.32
CA ALA A 152 -13.20 -0.88 -18.16
C ALA A 152 -13.61 0.49 -17.57
N ILE A 153 -14.84 0.59 -17.05
CA ILE A 153 -15.34 1.81 -16.38
C ILE A 153 -14.49 2.13 -15.14
N GLU A 154 -14.19 1.14 -14.30
CA GLU A 154 -13.37 1.31 -13.11
C GLU A 154 -11.90 1.61 -13.47
N GLN A 155 -11.36 1.00 -14.52
CA GLN A 155 -10.02 1.28 -15.01
C GLN A 155 -9.90 2.72 -15.50
N ASN A 156 -10.85 3.21 -16.30
CA ASN A 156 -10.88 4.60 -16.76
C ASN A 156 -10.98 5.58 -15.58
N ARG A 157 -11.84 5.29 -14.61
CA ARG A 157 -11.95 6.09 -13.38
C ARG A 157 -10.60 6.21 -12.68
N ARG A 158 -9.91 5.08 -12.45
CA ARG A 158 -8.59 5.06 -11.79
C ARG A 158 -7.57 5.88 -12.56
N GLN A 159 -7.51 5.74 -13.88
CA GLN A 159 -6.58 6.49 -14.71
C GLN A 159 -6.82 8.00 -14.61
N LEU A 160 -8.07 8.44 -14.73
CA LEU A 160 -8.41 9.86 -14.67
C LEU A 160 -8.16 10.46 -13.27
N VAL A 161 -8.49 9.73 -12.20
CA VAL A 161 -8.22 10.18 -10.82
C VAL A 161 -6.72 10.18 -10.52
N GLN A 162 -5.95 9.22 -11.05
CA GLN A 162 -4.49 9.16 -10.88
C GLN A 162 -3.78 10.35 -11.55
N GLN A 163 -4.37 10.95 -12.59
CA GLN A 163 -3.84 12.17 -13.20
C GLN A 163 -3.87 13.35 -12.22
N SER A 164 -4.83 13.37 -11.30
CA SER A 164 -5.00 14.42 -10.28
C SER A 164 -4.29 14.10 -8.95
N HIS A 165 -3.33 13.17 -8.93
CA HIS A 165 -2.59 12.81 -7.72
C HIS A 165 -1.80 14.02 -7.18
N PRO A 166 -1.75 14.23 -5.84
CA PRO A 166 -1.05 15.36 -5.22
C PRO A 166 0.37 15.56 -5.76
N ASP A 167 1.16 14.49 -5.90
CA ASP A 167 2.52 14.57 -6.42
C ASP A 167 2.60 15.10 -7.87
N ARG A 168 1.57 14.86 -8.69
CA ARG A 168 1.51 15.33 -10.08
C ARG A 168 1.02 16.77 -10.16
N ILE A 169 0.04 17.14 -9.34
CA ILE A 169 -0.48 18.51 -9.30
C ILE A 169 0.45 19.48 -8.57
N ALA A 170 1.31 18.99 -7.67
CA ALA A 170 2.32 19.80 -6.99
C ALA A 170 3.38 20.36 -7.95
N LEU A 171 3.57 19.70 -9.10
CA LEU A 171 4.46 20.14 -10.19
C LEU A 171 3.77 21.13 -11.15
N LEU A 172 2.44 21.31 -11.03
CA LEU A 172 1.63 22.19 -11.88
C LEU A 172 1.33 23.52 -11.17
N SER A 173 0.84 24.51 -11.93
CA SER A 173 0.41 25.76 -11.33
C SER A 173 -0.77 25.54 -10.36
N PRO A 174 -0.90 26.33 -9.28
CA PRO A 174 -1.99 26.17 -8.30
C PRO A 174 -3.39 26.16 -8.93
N LYS A 175 -3.59 27.00 -9.96
CA LYS A 175 -4.86 27.05 -10.71
C LYS A 175 -5.15 25.72 -11.42
N GLN A 176 -4.17 25.17 -12.13
CA GLN A 176 -4.31 23.89 -12.81
C GLN A 176 -4.52 22.75 -11.81
N GLY A 177 -3.82 22.75 -10.68
CA GLY A 177 -4.01 21.75 -9.63
C GLY A 177 -5.43 21.71 -9.10
N LEU A 178 -6.06 22.88 -8.90
CA LEU A 178 -7.48 22.98 -8.52
C LEU A 178 -8.40 22.42 -9.59
N ASP A 179 -8.14 22.71 -10.88
CA ASP A 179 -8.94 22.20 -12.00
C ASP A 179 -8.88 20.66 -12.05
N PHE A 180 -7.69 20.07 -11.95
CA PHE A 180 -7.50 18.62 -11.90
C PHE A 180 -8.17 17.99 -10.67
N GLN A 181 -8.09 18.64 -9.52
CA GLN A 181 -8.75 18.16 -8.30
C GLN A 181 -10.28 18.21 -8.41
N ALA A 182 -10.83 19.30 -8.98
CA ALA A 182 -12.26 19.44 -9.24
C ALA A 182 -12.75 18.38 -10.22
N GLU A 183 -11.97 18.10 -11.28
CA GLU A 183 -12.29 17.07 -12.25
C GLU A 183 -12.30 15.67 -11.62
N ALA A 184 -11.31 15.34 -10.79
CA ALA A 184 -11.27 14.07 -10.06
C ALA A 184 -12.48 13.89 -9.12
N ARG A 185 -12.94 14.98 -8.47
CA ARG A 185 -14.17 14.97 -7.67
C ARG A 185 -15.39 14.66 -8.54
N ARG A 186 -15.52 15.29 -9.72
CA ARG A 186 -16.62 15.01 -10.68
C ARG A 186 -16.60 13.55 -11.16
N ILE A 187 -15.42 13.02 -11.50
CA ILE A 187 -15.26 11.63 -11.93
C ILE A 187 -15.69 10.64 -10.83
N ASN A 188 -15.30 10.88 -9.58
CA ASN A 188 -15.72 10.04 -8.47
C ASN A 188 -17.23 10.14 -8.20
N ALA A 189 -17.82 11.34 -8.35
CA ALA A 189 -19.27 11.52 -8.25
C ALA A 189 -20.03 10.78 -9.36
N ALA A 190 -19.57 10.89 -10.62
CA ALA A 190 -20.10 10.16 -11.76
C ALA A 190 -20.06 8.63 -11.54
N TYR A 191 -18.93 8.12 -11.05
CA TYR A 191 -18.80 6.70 -10.73
C TYR A 191 -19.79 6.26 -9.64
N ALA A 192 -19.99 7.06 -8.60
CA ALA A 192 -20.97 6.77 -7.55
C ALA A 192 -22.41 6.70 -8.09
N VAL A 193 -22.77 7.54 -9.08
CA VAL A 193 -24.07 7.46 -9.77
C VAL A 193 -24.22 6.13 -10.51
N LEU A 194 -23.21 5.70 -11.27
CA LEU A 194 -23.25 4.40 -11.97
C LEU A 194 -23.31 3.21 -11.01
N CYS A 195 -22.58 3.27 -9.88
CA CYS A 195 -22.69 2.26 -8.82
C CYS A 195 -24.11 2.15 -8.27
N ARG A 196 -24.75 3.29 -7.99
CA ARG A 196 -26.12 3.33 -7.48
C ARG A 196 -27.12 2.81 -8.51
N PHE A 197 -26.98 3.21 -9.78
CA PHE A 197 -27.82 2.70 -10.86
C PHE A 197 -27.74 1.18 -11.00
N ARG A 198 -26.52 0.61 -10.90
CA ARG A 198 -26.30 -0.82 -10.98
C ARG A 198 -26.82 -1.60 -9.76
N LEU A 199 -26.68 -1.02 -8.56
CA LEU A 199 -27.07 -1.66 -7.29
C LEU A 199 -28.55 -1.42 -6.92
N GLY A 200 -29.21 -0.46 -7.57
CA GLY A 200 -30.56 -0.02 -7.29
C GLY A 200 -31.46 -0.03 -8.52
N ALA A 201 -31.24 -0.95 -9.45
CA ALA A 201 -32.26 -1.28 -10.44
C ALA A 201 -33.46 -1.93 -9.73
N PRO A 202 -34.69 -1.38 -9.80
CA PRO A 202 -35.90 -2.10 -9.44
C PRO A 202 -36.15 -3.29 -10.39
#